data_AF-A0A661F6L1-F1
#
_entry.id   AF-A0A661F6L1-F1
#
_cell.length_a   1.000
_cell.length_b   1.000
_cell.length_c   1.000
_cell.angle_alpha   90.00
_cell.angle_beta   90.00
_cell.angle_gamma   90.00
#
_symmetry.space_group_name_H-M   'P 1'
#
loop_
_entity.id
_entity.type
_entity.pdbx_description
1 polymer ?
#
loop_
_entity_poly.entity_id
_entity_poly.type
_entity_poly.pdbx_seq_one_letter_code
_entity_poly.pdbx_strand_id
1 'polypeptide(L)'
;MGLLKKLVMAFFVSFAMLAVAPTAMAKPAGKVANQTQEGVKQSLLDTIAVAEETLAAMKSGAEKDDVMALLKKTKQTAKTIESSVVLADRDRALAKVKKARSAYKKDQHAKAEELMEQAVERFIKVNEKYHNF
;
A
#
# COMPACT_ATOMS: atom_id res chain seq x y z
N MET A 1 4.07 10.08 29.89
CA MET A 1 2.87 9.64 29.15
C MET A 1 1.86 10.79 29.09
N GLY A 2 1.95 11.73 28.15
CA GLY A 2 0.98 12.84 28.18
C GLY A 2 0.94 13.78 26.98
N LEU A 3 2.06 14.04 26.30
CA LEU A 3 2.07 14.96 25.14
C LEU A 3 2.30 14.25 23.80
N LEU A 4 3.15 13.23 23.74
CA LEU A 4 3.43 12.54 22.48
C LEU A 4 2.22 11.73 21.94
N LYS A 5 1.40 11.17 22.85
CA LYS A 5 0.12 10.51 22.49
C LYS A 5 -0.98 11.49 22.06
N LYS A 6 -0.85 12.80 22.36
CA LYS A 6 -1.83 13.82 21.98
C LYS A 6 -1.53 14.48 20.64
N LEU A 7 -0.30 14.36 20.15
CA LEU A 7 0.12 14.91 18.85
C LEU A 7 -0.29 14.04 17.66
N VAL A 8 -0.49 12.73 17.86
CA VAL A 8 -0.90 11.81 16.78
C VAL A 8 -2.40 11.92 16.44
N MET A 9 -3.20 12.49 17.34
CA MET A 9 -4.67 12.61 17.18
C MET A 9 -5.13 13.92 16.50
N ALA A 10 -4.21 14.77 16.03
CA ALA A 10 -4.52 16.10 15.51
C ALA A 10 -4.11 16.33 14.04
N PHE A 11 -4.02 15.27 13.22
CA PHE A 11 -3.96 15.40 11.76
C PHE A 11 -5.29 14.96 11.10
N PHE A 12 -6.40 15.46 11.63
CA PHE A 12 -7.67 15.57 10.91
C PHE A 12 -7.78 17.01 10.39
N VAL A 13 -7.20 17.27 9.22
CA VAL A 13 -7.55 18.43 8.40
C VAL A 13 -7.72 17.97 6.96
N SER A 14 -8.99 17.73 6.62
CA SER A 14 -9.64 18.28 5.44
C SER A 14 -8.84 18.32 4.14
N PHE A 15 -9.05 17.30 3.29
CA PHE A 15 -9.16 17.51 1.85
C PHE A 15 -10.48 16.91 1.37
N ALA A 16 -11.57 17.63 1.66
CA ALA A 16 -12.81 17.51 0.92
C ALA A 16 -12.74 18.47 -0.26
N MET A 17 -12.41 17.95 -1.44
CA MET A 17 -12.97 18.46 -2.69
C MET A 17 -13.52 17.26 -3.48
N LEU A 18 -14.77 16.94 -3.19
CA LEU A 18 -15.65 16.25 -4.10
C LEU A 18 -15.90 17.17 -5.31
N ALA A 19 -15.17 16.93 -6.39
CA ALA A 19 -15.62 17.33 -7.72
C ALA A 19 -16.22 16.09 -8.39
N VAL A 20 -17.52 15.87 -8.18
CA VAL A 20 -18.30 14.96 -9.02
C VAL A 20 -18.86 15.78 -10.18
N ALA A 21 -18.47 15.43 -11.40
CA ALA A 21 -19.33 15.60 -12.57
C ALA A 21 -19.22 14.33 -13.43
N PRO A 22 -20.34 13.65 -13.74
CA PRO A 22 -20.35 12.39 -14.46
C PRO A 22 -20.44 12.60 -15.99
N THR A 23 -20.26 11.49 -16.71
CA THR A 23 -20.56 11.23 -18.14
C THR A 23 -19.43 11.41 -19.16
N ALA A 24 -18.68 10.33 -19.37
CA ALA A 24 -18.13 10.02 -20.69
C ALA A 24 -18.02 8.50 -20.89
N MET A 25 -19.03 7.98 -21.59
CA MET A 25 -19.01 6.75 -22.39
C MET A 25 -18.97 5.40 -21.66
N ALA A 26 -20.07 4.66 -21.80
CA ALA A 26 -20.02 3.21 -21.86
C ALA A 26 -18.97 2.81 -22.91
N LYS A 27 -17.82 2.32 -22.47
CA LYS A 27 -16.79 1.72 -23.33
C LYS A 27 -16.95 0.20 -23.32
N PRO A 28 -16.71 -0.46 -24.47
CA PRO A 28 -17.07 -1.85 -24.68
C PRO A 28 -16.30 -2.76 -23.74
N ALA A 29 -16.97 -3.79 -23.25
CA ALA A 29 -16.37 -4.88 -22.50
C ALA A 29 -15.13 -5.40 -23.24
N GLY A 30 -13.94 -5.23 -22.65
CA GLY A 30 -12.71 -5.84 -23.17
C GLY A 30 -11.45 -4.97 -23.17
N LYS A 31 -11.50 -3.66 -22.89
CA LYS A 31 -10.29 -2.87 -22.67
C LYS A 31 -10.35 -2.14 -21.33
N VAL A 32 -9.72 -2.75 -20.32
CA VAL A 32 -9.33 -2.05 -19.09
C VAL A 32 -8.61 -0.79 -19.54
N ALA A 33 -9.11 0.39 -19.17
CA ALA A 33 -8.40 1.62 -19.42
C ALA A 33 -7.12 1.55 -18.58
N ASN A 34 -6.01 1.11 -19.19
CA ASN A 34 -4.73 1.07 -18.52
C ASN A 34 -4.51 2.43 -17.86
N GLN A 35 -4.22 2.39 -16.56
CA GLN A 35 -3.83 3.55 -15.78
C GLN A 35 -2.82 4.43 -16.54
N THR A 36 -2.97 5.75 -16.47
CA THR A 36 -2.00 6.68 -17.06
C THR A 36 -0.62 6.49 -16.40
N GLN A 37 0.46 6.91 -17.07
CA GLN A 37 1.79 6.82 -16.46
C GLN A 37 1.87 7.52 -15.11
N GLU A 38 1.27 8.71 -15.00
CA GLU A 38 1.14 9.45 -13.74
C GLU A 38 0.32 8.69 -12.71
N GLY A 39 -0.78 8.04 -13.13
CA GLY A 39 -1.56 7.18 -12.25
C GLY A 39 -0.73 6.03 -11.69
N VAL A 40 0.05 5.34 -12.54
CA VAL A 40 0.90 4.22 -12.08
C VAL A 40 1.94 4.71 -11.08
N LYS A 41 2.57 5.86 -11.32
CA LYS A 41 3.49 6.49 -10.37
C LYS A 41 2.80 6.77 -9.04
N GLN A 42 1.61 7.35 -9.06
CA GLN A 42 0.87 7.63 -7.84
C GLN A 42 0.53 6.33 -7.08
N SER A 43 0.02 5.31 -7.77
CA SER A 43 -0.26 4.00 -7.15
C SER A 43 0.97 3.32 -6.55
N LEU A 44 2.15 3.51 -7.15
CA LEU A 44 3.43 3.03 -6.58
C LEU A 44 3.77 3.78 -5.29
N LEU A 45 3.71 5.11 -5.32
CA LEU A 45 3.96 5.95 -4.14
C LEU A 45 2.98 5.65 -3.01
N ASP A 46 1.68 5.55 -3.31
CA ASP A 46 0.64 5.20 -2.33
C ASP A 46 0.88 3.82 -1.73
N THR A 47 1.34 2.86 -2.55
CA THR A 47 1.67 1.52 -2.08
C THR A 47 2.86 1.53 -1.13
N ILE A 48 3.92 2.28 -1.45
CA ILE A 48 5.09 2.43 -0.57
C ILE A 48 4.68 3.09 0.75
N ALA A 49 3.96 4.20 0.69
CA ALA A 49 3.52 4.93 1.88
C ALA A 49 2.69 4.05 2.82
N VAL A 50 1.71 3.30 2.30
CA VAL A 50 0.89 2.40 3.11
C VAL A 50 1.70 1.19 3.61
N ALA A 51 2.69 0.71 2.85
CA ALA A 51 3.58 -0.37 3.29
C ALA A 51 4.47 0.07 4.46
N GLU A 52 5.01 1.29 4.40
CA GLU A 52 5.78 1.90 5.49
C GLU A 52 4.92 2.18 6.72
N GLU A 53 3.70 2.70 6.53
CA GLU A 53 2.69 2.87 7.59
C GLU A 53 2.42 1.53 8.30
N THR A 54 2.26 0.45 7.54
CA THR A 54 2.03 -0.89 8.08
C THR A 54 3.22 -1.41 8.88
N LEU A 55 4.44 -1.21 8.38
CA LEU A 55 5.66 -1.60 9.07
C LEU A 55 5.85 -0.81 10.36
N ALA A 56 5.59 0.50 10.33
CA ALA A 56 5.66 1.36 11.50
C ALA A 56 4.66 0.92 12.58
N ALA A 57 3.42 0.59 12.18
CA ALA A 57 2.39 0.10 13.10
C ALA A 57 2.77 -1.25 13.75
N MET A 58 3.41 -2.15 13.01
CA MET A 58 3.97 -3.38 13.57
C MET A 58 5.03 -3.07 14.64
N LYS A 59 6.01 -2.22 14.30
CA LYS A 59 7.13 -1.85 15.19
C LYS A 59 6.70 -1.08 16.42
N SER A 60 5.62 -0.30 16.33
CA SER A 60 5.07 0.44 17.47
C SER A 60 4.24 -0.43 18.42
N GLY A 61 3.99 -1.70 18.06
CA GLY A 61 3.07 -2.57 18.79
C GLY A 61 1.62 -2.05 18.75
N ALA A 62 1.19 -1.52 17.60
CA ALA A 62 -0.21 -1.12 17.41
C ALA A 62 -1.16 -2.31 17.60
N GLU A 63 -2.45 -2.01 17.81
CA GLU A 63 -3.47 -3.03 18.03
C GLU A 63 -3.53 -4.02 16.87
N LYS A 64 -3.74 -5.30 17.20
CA LYS A 64 -3.67 -6.41 16.23
C LYS A 64 -4.63 -6.19 15.07
N ASP A 65 -5.84 -5.71 15.33
CA ASP A 65 -6.86 -5.45 14.32
C ASP A 65 -6.47 -4.29 13.39
N ASP A 66 -5.84 -3.25 13.92
CA ASP A 66 -5.35 -2.11 13.14
C ASP A 66 -4.23 -2.53 12.20
N VAL A 67 -3.24 -3.29 12.70
CA VAL A 67 -2.16 -3.84 11.85
C VAL A 67 -2.71 -4.78 10.78
N MET A 68 -3.72 -5.58 11.13
CA MET A 68 -4.39 -6.48 10.17
C MET A 68 -5.21 -5.73 9.11
N ALA A 69 -5.81 -4.59 9.46
CA ALA A 69 -6.47 -3.68 8.54
C ALA A 69 -5.45 -3.02 7.60
N LEU A 70 -4.32 -2.54 8.12
CA LEU A 70 -3.23 -1.97 7.34
C LEU A 70 -2.64 -3.00 6.35
N LEU A 71 -2.34 -4.22 6.80
CA LEU A 71 -1.92 -5.32 5.92
C LEU A 71 -2.95 -5.66 4.82
N LYS A 72 -4.25 -5.44 5.07
CA LYS A 72 -5.28 -5.57 4.03
C LYS A 72 -5.21 -4.39 3.06
N LYS A 73 -5.09 -3.17 3.58
CA LYS A 73 -4.96 -1.91 2.83
C LYS A 73 -3.76 -1.98 1.89
N THR A 74 -2.56 -2.31 2.37
CA THR A 74 -1.35 -2.45 1.52
C THR A 74 -1.58 -3.40 0.35
N LYS A 75 -2.25 -4.53 0.59
CA LYS A 75 -2.56 -5.50 -0.47
C LYS A 75 -3.54 -4.97 -1.50
N GLN A 76 -4.52 -4.17 -1.09
CA GLN A 76 -5.49 -3.57 -1.98
C GLN A 76 -4.85 -2.45 -2.78
N THR A 77 -4.08 -1.57 -2.14
CA THR A 77 -3.35 -0.48 -2.79
C THR A 77 -2.37 -1.03 -3.83
N ALA A 78 -1.57 -2.06 -3.51
CA ALA A 78 -0.63 -2.67 -4.46
C ALA A 78 -1.29 -3.28 -5.72
N LYS A 79 -2.58 -3.62 -5.66
CA LYS A 79 -3.33 -4.12 -6.82
C LYS A 79 -3.77 -3.02 -7.77
N THR A 80 -3.76 -1.76 -7.32
CA THR A 80 -4.09 -0.60 -8.17
C THR A 80 -2.95 -0.23 -9.12
N ILE A 81 -1.75 -0.78 -8.94
CA ILE A 81 -0.63 -0.61 -9.86
C ILE A 81 -0.92 -1.39 -11.15
N GLU A 82 -1.39 -0.71 -12.19
CA GLU A 82 -1.74 -1.31 -13.47
C GLU A 82 -0.63 -1.10 -14.50
N SER A 83 0.47 -1.84 -14.35
CA SER A 83 1.61 -1.80 -15.28
C SER A 83 2.19 -3.18 -15.52
N SER A 84 2.28 -3.57 -16.80
CA SER A 84 2.91 -4.82 -17.24
C SER A 84 4.41 -4.82 -16.98
N VAL A 85 5.06 -3.65 -17.02
CA VAL A 85 6.51 -3.46 -16.80
C VAL A 85 6.94 -3.99 -15.44
N VAL A 86 6.12 -3.76 -14.42
CA VAL A 86 6.43 -4.05 -13.02
C VAL A 86 5.53 -5.11 -12.39
N LEU A 87 4.60 -5.70 -13.16
CA LEU A 87 3.61 -6.68 -12.69
C LEU A 87 4.26 -7.82 -11.90
N ALA A 88 5.29 -8.47 -12.45
CA ALA A 88 5.94 -9.61 -11.81
C ALA A 88 6.64 -9.24 -10.49
N ASP A 89 7.28 -8.07 -10.42
CA ASP A 89 7.99 -7.63 -9.23
C ASP A 89 7.03 -7.13 -8.15
N ARG A 90 5.95 -6.45 -8.55
CA ARG A 90 4.82 -6.10 -7.68
C ARG A 90 4.20 -7.36 -7.07
N ASP A 91 4.02 -8.43 -7.84
CA ASP A 91 3.44 -9.68 -7.33
C ASP A 91 4.37 -10.39 -6.32
N ARG A 92 5.69 -10.32 -6.54
CA ARG A 92 6.70 -10.81 -5.58
C ARG A 92 6.68 -10.00 -4.28
N ALA A 93 6.55 -8.68 -4.36
CA ALA A 93 6.36 -7.82 -3.19
C ALA A 93 5.06 -8.16 -2.45
N LEU A 94 3.95 -8.30 -3.18
CA LEU A 94 2.64 -8.67 -2.62
C LEU A 94 2.67 -10.05 -1.93
N ALA A 95 3.45 -11.01 -2.45
CA ALA A 95 3.63 -12.31 -1.82
C ALA A 95 4.28 -12.19 -0.44
N LYS A 96 5.20 -11.23 -0.24
CA LYS A 96 5.78 -10.94 1.08
C LYS A 96 4.74 -10.37 2.04
N VAL A 97 3.92 -9.41 1.61
CA VAL A 97 2.80 -8.89 2.42
C VAL A 97 1.82 -10.00 2.81
N LYS A 98 1.49 -10.92 1.89
CA LYS A 98 0.65 -12.10 2.19
C LYS A 98 1.26 -12.98 3.26
N LYS A 99 2.57 -13.23 3.20
CA LYS A 99 3.30 -14.02 4.20
C LYS A 99 3.38 -13.28 5.54
N ALA A 100 3.65 -11.98 5.54
CA ALA A 100 3.67 -11.13 6.73
C ALA A 100 2.32 -11.19 7.46
N ARG A 101 1.21 -11.03 6.72
CA ARG A 101 -0.14 -11.19 7.28
C ARG A 101 -0.40 -12.57 7.87
N SER A 102 0.07 -13.64 7.22
CA SER A 102 -0.07 -15.01 7.73
C SER A 102 0.72 -15.22 9.02
N ALA A 103 1.95 -14.70 9.09
CA ALA A 103 2.79 -14.74 10.28
C ALA A 103 2.17 -13.93 11.43
N TYR A 104 1.69 -12.71 11.14
CA TYR A 104 1.08 -11.82 12.14
C TYR A 104 -0.21 -12.41 12.72
N LYS A 105 -1.04 -13.10 11.90
CA LYS A 105 -2.20 -13.84 12.39
C LYS A 105 -1.86 -14.95 13.41
N LYS A 106 -0.66 -15.52 13.30
CA LYS A 106 -0.13 -16.59 14.16
C LYS A 106 0.73 -16.04 15.30
N ASP A 107 0.65 -14.74 15.56
CA ASP A 107 1.42 -14.05 16.60
C ASP A 107 2.95 -14.16 16.43
N GLN A 108 3.40 -14.45 15.20
CA GLN A 108 4.82 -14.48 14.83
C GLN A 108 5.29 -13.07 14.44
N HIS A 109 5.23 -12.12 15.37
CA HIS A 109 5.42 -10.69 15.09
C HIS A 109 6.79 -10.35 14.48
N ALA A 110 7.89 -10.85 15.05
CA ALA A 110 9.23 -10.63 14.50
C ALA A 110 9.38 -11.10 13.05
N LYS A 111 8.80 -12.26 12.72
CA LYS A 111 8.78 -12.79 11.35
C LYS A 111 7.89 -11.96 10.43
N ALA A 112 6.76 -11.47 10.94
CA ALA A 112 5.86 -10.61 10.18
C ALA A 112 6.55 -9.28 9.83
N GLU A 113 7.26 -8.68 10.78
CA GLU A 113 8.07 -7.48 10.59
C GLU A 113 9.15 -7.68 9.54
N GLU A 114 9.99 -8.72 9.66
CA GLU A 114 11.04 -9.04 8.68
C GLU A 114 10.46 -9.21 7.26
N LEU A 115 9.34 -9.91 7.14
CA LEU A 115 8.64 -10.08 5.86
C LEU A 115 8.08 -8.76 5.32
N MET A 116 7.67 -7.85 6.20
CA MET A 116 7.13 -6.55 5.83
C MET A 116 8.23 -5.58 5.42
N GLU A 117 9.40 -5.59 6.08
CA GLU A 117 10.61 -4.86 5.63
C GLU A 117 11.00 -5.28 4.22
N GLN A 118 11.07 -6.58 3.96
CA GLN A 118 11.33 -7.11 2.63
C GLN A 118 10.24 -6.73 1.61
N ALA A 119 8.99 -6.50 2.05
CA ALA A 119 7.94 -6.04 1.16
C ALA A 119 8.13 -4.56 0.79
N VAL A 120 8.42 -3.70 1.77
CA VAL A 120 8.73 -2.27 1.56
C VAL A 120 9.89 -2.10 0.60
N GLU A 121 11.02 -2.76 0.88
CA GLU A 121 12.22 -2.68 0.02
C GLU A 121 11.90 -3.11 -1.42
N ARG A 122 11.06 -4.13 -1.60
CA ARG A 122 10.64 -4.58 -2.93
C ARG A 122 9.72 -3.57 -3.62
N PHE A 123 8.80 -2.93 -2.91
CA PHE A 123 7.96 -1.89 -3.51
C PHE A 123 8.78 -0.66 -3.94
N ILE A 124 9.82 -0.29 -3.18
CA ILE A 124 10.78 0.76 -3.56
C ILE A 124 11.49 0.35 -4.86
N LYS A 125 12.01 -0.87 -4.95
CA LYS A 125 12.65 -1.40 -6.17
C LYS A 125 11.70 -1.48 -7.37
N VAL A 126 10.42 -1.81 -7.15
CA VAL A 126 9.38 -1.77 -8.19
C VAL A 126 9.20 -0.35 -8.71
N ASN A 127 9.16 0.64 -7.81
CA ASN A 127 9.06 2.05 -8.18
C ASN A 127 10.30 2.53 -8.96
N GLU A 128 11.51 2.20 -8.51
CA GLU A 128 12.76 2.51 -9.23
C GLU A 128 12.76 1.91 -10.65
N LYS A 129 12.39 0.63 -10.77
CA LYS A 129 12.29 -0.05 -12.06
C LYS A 129 11.30 0.64 -13.00
N TYR A 130 10.17 1.12 -12.49
CA TYR A 130 9.19 1.84 -13.30
C TYR A 130 9.72 3.19 -13.80
N HIS A 131 10.56 3.88 -13.00
CA HIS A 131 11.15 5.16 -13.39
C HIS A 131 12.33 5.03 -14.37
N ASN A 132 12.96 3.86 -14.41
CA ASN A 132 14.10 3.54 -15.29
C ASN A 132 13.70 2.81 -16.58
N PHE A 133 12.40 2.61 -16.82
CA PHE A 133 11.83 2.03 -18.04
C PHE A 133 11.43 3.13 -19.02
#